data_AF-A0A1G6ZCL9-F1
#
_entry.id   AF-A0A1G6ZCL9-F1
#
_cell.length_a   1.000
_cell.length_b   1.000
_cell.length_c   1.000
_cell.angle_alpha   90.00
_cell.angle_beta   90.00
_cell.angle_gamma   90.00
#
_symmetry.space_group_name_H-M   'P 1'
#
loop_
_entity.id
_entity.type
_entity.pdbx_description
1 polymer ?
#
loop_
_entity_poly.entity_id
_entity_poly.type
_entity_poly.pdbx_seq_one_letter_code
_entity_poly.pdbx_strand_id
1 'polypeptide(L)'
;MRFLHTADWHLGRSLGGYSLQDDQAVLLAEQLPAIVRDTAPDAVLLAGDIFDRAVPPAEAVRLLDEVLSGLVLGLGVPVVMIPGNHDEARRVGFGARLLAASRLHIVQSPCGEAIPVAGRAGDGATIVACGYATPLALAREPSLAHASFADHDGAFAALAPCLHALCPAEGPRVLVAHAFVAGGAESPLSERALSVGGSGAIGADRFAGFDYVALGHLHRPQNLLGGRLRYSGSPFPYSVEEADHAKSVTLVELGPQGALRIEEIPLTPRRGLRVLTGRFATLRETEGPAREDYVALVLTDPTPVPEAQRRLAEIFPRIVGLRYAAERTGTGSLGGASAAERVARPLDLFGRFHAELRGTPLPEAARPVLVAAIEAAEIAGH
;
A
#
# COMPACT_ATOMS: atom_id res chain seq x y z
N MET A 1 -25.37 8.74 8.05
CA MET A 1 -23.95 9.14 7.82
C MET A 1 -23.40 8.59 6.51
N ARG A 2 -22.64 9.39 5.77
CA ARG A 2 -21.97 9.03 4.51
C ARG A 2 -20.50 9.43 4.54
N PHE A 3 -19.60 8.52 4.19
CA PHE A 3 -18.17 8.76 4.15
C PHE A 3 -17.61 8.43 2.78
N LEU A 4 -16.60 9.18 2.36
CA LEU A 4 -15.77 8.78 1.22
C LEU A 4 -14.42 8.29 1.74
N HIS A 5 -14.12 7.02 1.56
CA HIS A 5 -12.91 6.36 2.04
C HIS A 5 -11.93 6.09 0.88
N THR A 6 -10.69 6.57 1.06
CA THR A 6 -9.54 6.34 0.18
C THR A 6 -8.27 6.14 1.04
N ALA A 7 -7.23 5.55 0.46
CA ALA A 7 -5.97 5.26 1.13
C ALA A 7 -4.84 5.12 0.12
N ASP A 8 -3.61 4.94 0.61
CA ASP A 8 -2.47 4.45 -0.17
C ASP A 8 -2.19 5.34 -1.40
N TRP A 9 -2.14 6.66 -1.20
CA TRP A 9 -1.93 7.63 -2.28
C TRP A 9 -0.50 7.65 -2.81
N HIS A 10 0.49 7.30 -1.98
CA HIS A 10 1.91 7.27 -2.32
C HIS A 10 2.37 8.46 -3.18
N LEU A 11 2.03 9.68 -2.77
CA LEU A 11 2.37 10.88 -3.52
C LEU A 11 3.90 10.98 -3.71
N GLY A 12 4.30 11.24 -4.95
CA GLY A 12 5.71 11.31 -5.36
C GLY A 12 6.32 9.97 -5.80
N ARG A 13 5.53 8.90 -5.89
CA ARG A 13 5.98 7.62 -6.44
C ARG A 13 6.27 7.71 -7.94
N SER A 14 7.20 6.88 -8.39
CA SER A 14 7.53 6.68 -9.81
C SER A 14 7.33 5.21 -10.19
N LEU A 15 7.00 4.95 -11.46
CA LEU A 15 6.86 3.60 -12.00
C LEU A 15 7.77 3.43 -13.21
N GLY A 16 8.70 2.47 -13.17
CA GLY A 16 9.66 2.26 -14.26
C GLY A 16 10.52 3.49 -14.59
N GLY A 17 10.79 4.34 -13.60
CA GLY A 17 11.53 5.59 -13.77
C GLY A 17 10.70 6.80 -14.23
N TYR A 18 9.40 6.62 -14.48
CA TYR A 18 8.50 7.71 -14.83
C TYR A 18 7.77 8.22 -13.59
N SER A 19 7.73 9.54 -13.41
CA SER A 19 6.88 10.16 -12.40
C SER A 19 5.40 9.85 -12.68
N LEU A 20 4.65 9.56 -11.61
CA LEU A 20 3.19 9.36 -11.65
C LEU A 20 2.42 10.62 -11.26
N GLN A 21 3.11 11.74 -11.02
CA GLN A 21 2.50 12.93 -10.43
C GLN A 21 1.32 13.48 -11.25
N ASP A 22 1.47 13.60 -12.56
CA ASP A 22 0.41 14.15 -13.42
C ASP A 22 -0.85 13.26 -13.38
N ASP A 23 -0.65 11.94 -13.37
CA ASP A 23 -1.74 10.98 -13.29
C ASP A 23 -2.39 10.97 -11.90
N GLN A 24 -1.59 11.09 -10.82
CA GLN A 24 -2.09 11.30 -9.47
C GLN A 24 -2.89 12.60 -9.34
N ALA A 25 -2.48 13.69 -10.00
CA ALA A 25 -3.21 14.95 -9.97
C ALA A 25 -4.60 14.85 -10.61
N VAL A 26 -4.72 14.19 -11.76
CA VAL A 26 -6.04 13.95 -12.41
C VAL A 26 -6.98 13.13 -11.50
N LEU A 27 -6.44 12.17 -10.77
CA LEU A 27 -7.25 11.33 -9.87
C LEU A 27 -7.65 12.08 -8.59
N LEU A 28 -6.71 12.79 -7.97
CA LEU A 28 -6.86 13.31 -6.61
C LEU A 28 -7.26 14.79 -6.57
N ALA A 29 -6.77 15.62 -7.50
CA ALA A 29 -7.09 17.05 -7.54
C ALA A 29 -8.29 17.37 -8.44
N GLU A 30 -8.58 16.52 -9.44
CA GLU A 30 -9.72 16.72 -10.34
C GLU A 30 -10.90 15.80 -10.00
N GLN A 31 -10.70 14.47 -10.06
CA GLN A 31 -11.79 13.51 -9.89
C GLN A 31 -12.30 13.41 -8.45
N LEU A 32 -11.42 13.31 -7.46
CA LEU A 32 -11.85 13.17 -6.06
C LEU A 32 -12.74 14.33 -5.57
N PRO A 33 -12.41 15.63 -5.79
CA PRO A 33 -13.32 16.73 -5.49
C PRO A 33 -14.63 16.68 -6.28
N ALA A 34 -14.62 16.19 -7.53
CA ALA A 34 -15.85 15.98 -8.29
C ALA A 34 -16.75 14.92 -7.64
N ILE A 35 -16.17 13.78 -7.26
CA ILE A 35 -16.88 12.72 -6.55
C ILE A 35 -17.45 13.24 -5.24
N VAL A 36 -16.68 14.03 -4.47
CA VAL A 36 -17.16 14.64 -3.22
C VAL A 36 -18.32 15.60 -3.47
N ARG A 37 -18.30 16.38 -4.56
CA ARG A 37 -19.43 17.25 -4.94
C ARG A 37 -20.69 16.44 -5.25
N ASP A 38 -20.54 15.40 -6.07
CA ASP A 38 -21.66 14.61 -6.58
C ASP A 38 -22.27 13.70 -5.52
N THR A 39 -21.43 13.13 -4.65
CA THR A 39 -21.85 12.21 -3.59
C THR A 39 -22.16 12.90 -2.28
N ALA A 40 -21.64 14.12 -2.06
CA ALA A 40 -21.91 14.93 -0.87
C ALA A 40 -21.69 14.17 0.47
N PRO A 41 -20.51 13.59 0.72
CA PRO A 41 -20.22 12.88 1.97
C PRO A 41 -20.18 13.86 3.16
N ASP A 42 -20.37 13.31 4.36
CA ASP A 42 -20.23 14.02 5.64
C ASP A 42 -18.75 14.18 6.03
N ALA A 43 -17.88 13.25 5.61
CA ALA A 43 -16.42 13.38 5.71
C ALA A 43 -15.69 12.53 4.67
N VAL A 44 -14.43 12.90 4.40
CA VAL A 44 -13.46 12.08 3.66
C VAL A 44 -12.52 11.41 4.67
N LEU A 45 -12.33 10.10 4.53
CA LEU A 45 -11.43 9.28 5.33
C LEU A 45 -10.22 8.91 4.47
N LEU A 46 -9.03 9.33 4.90
CA LEU A 46 -7.76 9.06 4.23
C LEU A 46 -6.89 8.15 5.11
N ALA A 47 -6.93 6.85 4.83
CA ALA A 47 -6.43 5.79 5.71
C ALA A 47 -4.93 5.45 5.51
N GLY A 48 -4.07 6.46 5.41
CA GLY A 48 -2.62 6.28 5.43
C GLY A 48 -1.94 6.16 4.06
N ASP A 49 -0.62 6.07 4.12
CA ASP A 49 0.33 6.09 3.00
C ASP A 49 0.10 7.27 2.05
N ILE A 50 0.16 8.46 2.65
CA ILE A 50 -0.03 9.74 1.96
C ILE A 50 1.11 9.95 0.97
N PHE A 51 2.34 9.76 1.43
CA PHE A 51 3.55 9.91 0.65
C PHE A 51 4.22 8.56 0.38
N ASP A 52 4.91 8.45 -0.74
CA ASP A 52 5.70 7.24 -1.07
C ASP A 52 6.86 7.00 -0.08
N ARG A 53 7.36 8.08 0.53
CA ARG A 53 8.52 8.06 1.42
C ARG A 53 8.41 9.09 2.54
N ALA A 54 9.07 8.80 3.66
CA ALA A 54 9.13 9.64 4.86
C ALA A 54 9.62 11.08 4.62
N VAL A 55 10.45 11.29 3.58
CA VAL A 55 10.86 12.62 3.12
C VAL A 55 10.32 12.82 1.70
N PRO A 56 9.09 13.33 1.54
CA PRO A 56 8.49 13.49 0.23
C PRO A 56 9.17 14.61 -0.55
N PRO A 57 9.15 14.54 -1.89
CA PRO A 57 9.62 15.66 -2.71
C PRO A 57 8.62 16.83 -2.69
N ALA A 58 9.07 18.03 -3.03
CA ALA A 58 8.28 19.26 -2.89
C ALA A 58 7.00 19.24 -3.73
N GLU A 59 7.07 18.64 -4.91
CA GLU A 59 5.96 18.52 -5.84
C GLU A 59 4.84 17.59 -5.32
N ALA A 60 5.18 16.56 -4.54
CA ALA A 60 4.20 15.71 -3.86
C ALA A 60 3.50 16.46 -2.72
N VAL A 61 4.25 17.26 -1.95
CA VAL A 61 3.69 18.11 -0.89
C VAL A 61 2.73 19.15 -1.46
N ARG A 62 3.09 19.76 -2.60
CA ARG A 62 2.22 20.71 -3.31
C ARG A 62 0.92 20.06 -3.79
N LEU A 63 0.98 18.84 -4.32
CA LEU A 63 -0.22 18.12 -4.74
C LEU A 63 -1.12 17.79 -3.54
N LEU A 64 -0.56 17.35 -2.41
CA LEU A 64 -1.34 17.15 -1.19
C LEU A 64 -2.06 18.43 -0.75
N ASP A 65 -1.34 19.55 -0.72
CA ASP A 65 -1.88 20.87 -0.38
C ASP A 65 -3.04 21.28 -1.29
N GLU A 66 -2.89 21.11 -2.60
CA GLU A 66 -3.92 21.41 -3.60
C GLU A 66 -5.19 20.58 -3.37
N VAL A 67 -5.04 19.26 -3.18
CA VAL A 67 -6.16 18.35 -2.95
C VAL A 67 -6.88 18.68 -1.64
N LEU A 68 -6.14 18.80 -0.53
CA LEU A 68 -6.72 19.10 0.78
C LEU A 68 -7.37 20.48 0.81
N SER A 69 -6.77 21.48 0.17
CA SER A 69 -7.37 22.81 0.05
C SER A 69 -8.67 22.77 -0.76
N GLY A 70 -8.71 22.04 -1.87
CA GLY A 70 -9.91 21.85 -2.68
C GLY A 70 -11.05 21.19 -1.89
N LEU A 71 -10.75 20.14 -1.13
CA LEU A 71 -11.73 19.43 -0.30
C LEU A 71 -12.20 20.28 0.88
N VAL A 72 -11.27 20.77 1.69
CA VAL A 72 -11.58 21.39 2.99
C VAL A 72 -12.04 22.83 2.82
N LEU A 73 -11.31 23.65 2.06
CA LEU A 73 -11.61 25.07 1.89
C LEU A 73 -12.60 25.31 0.75
N GLY A 74 -12.45 24.55 -0.35
CA GLY A 74 -13.31 24.68 -1.53
C GLY A 74 -14.70 24.07 -1.33
N LEU A 75 -14.77 22.84 -0.81
CA LEU A 75 -16.04 22.11 -0.65
C LEU A 75 -16.57 22.10 0.79
N GLY A 76 -15.77 22.54 1.76
CA GLY A 76 -16.17 22.56 3.18
C GLY A 76 -16.32 21.17 3.81
N VAL A 77 -15.82 20.11 3.15
CA VAL A 77 -15.95 18.74 3.65
C VAL A 77 -14.85 18.48 4.69
N PRO A 78 -15.18 17.96 5.89
CA PRO A 78 -14.19 17.50 6.84
C PRO A 78 -13.33 16.36 6.27
N VAL A 79 -12.03 16.39 6.55
CA VAL A 79 -11.10 15.33 6.18
C VAL A 79 -10.47 14.76 7.45
N VAL A 80 -10.52 13.44 7.61
CA VAL A 80 -9.79 12.70 8.65
C VAL A 80 -8.68 11.91 7.98
N MET A 81 -7.44 12.28 8.27
CA MET A 81 -6.23 11.73 7.67
C MET A 81 -5.33 11.12 8.74
N ILE A 82 -4.83 9.92 8.49
CA ILE A 82 -3.81 9.26 9.32
C ILE A 82 -2.54 9.01 8.50
N PRO A 83 -1.34 8.94 9.12
CA PRO A 83 -0.14 8.45 8.45
C PRO A 83 -0.16 6.91 8.34
N GLY A 84 0.38 6.38 7.24
CA GLY A 84 0.64 4.95 7.06
C GLY A 84 2.08 4.54 7.42
N ASN A 85 2.54 3.40 6.93
CA ASN A 85 3.88 2.87 7.20
C ASN A 85 4.98 3.46 6.29
N HIS A 86 4.62 4.14 5.20
CA HIS A 86 5.55 4.89 4.36
C HIS A 86 5.81 6.31 4.85
N ASP A 87 4.83 6.87 5.54
CA ASP A 87 4.86 8.23 6.06
C ASP A 87 5.77 8.36 7.27
N GLU A 88 6.30 9.56 7.49
CA GLU A 88 6.79 9.93 8.81
C GLU A 88 5.70 10.72 9.56
N ALA A 89 5.15 10.10 10.60
CA ALA A 89 3.98 10.59 11.34
C ALA A 89 4.17 12.04 11.81
N ARG A 90 5.33 12.39 12.39
CA ARG A 90 5.60 13.76 12.89
C ARG A 90 5.60 14.80 11.77
N ARG A 91 6.09 14.41 10.58
CA ARG A 91 6.12 15.28 9.41
C ARG A 91 4.72 15.49 8.85
N VAL A 92 3.97 14.41 8.67
CA VAL A 92 2.60 14.48 8.11
C VAL A 92 1.68 15.32 9.00
N GLY A 93 1.71 15.15 10.32
CA GLY A 93 0.88 15.96 11.22
C GLY A 93 1.52 17.26 11.70
N PHE A 94 2.51 17.79 10.98
CA PHE A 94 2.94 19.17 11.20
C PHE A 94 1.74 20.12 11.04
N GLY A 95 1.50 20.96 12.06
CA GLY A 95 0.38 21.90 12.04
C GLY A 95 -0.99 21.28 12.32
N ALA A 96 -1.11 19.99 12.64
CA ALA A 96 -2.39 19.29 12.85
C ALA A 96 -3.36 20.04 13.79
N ARG A 97 -2.85 20.59 14.90
CA ARG A 97 -3.67 21.37 15.86
C ARG A 97 -4.28 22.64 15.26
N LEU A 98 -3.55 23.32 14.38
CA LEU A 98 -4.04 24.52 13.69
C LEU A 98 -5.06 24.14 12.61
N LEU A 99 -4.75 23.09 11.85
CA LEU A 99 -5.56 22.62 10.72
C LEU A 99 -6.90 22.01 11.15
N ALA A 100 -6.97 21.42 12.36
CA ALA A 100 -8.20 20.89 12.92
C ALA A 100 -9.31 21.95 13.05
N ALA A 101 -8.95 23.21 13.32
CA ALA A 101 -9.92 24.31 13.35
C ALA A 101 -10.57 24.58 11.98
N SER A 102 -9.90 24.18 10.89
CA SER A 102 -10.39 24.25 9.53
C SER A 102 -11.07 22.96 9.05
N ARG A 103 -11.34 21.98 9.93
CA ARG A 103 -11.93 20.66 9.60
C ARG A 103 -10.99 19.67 8.91
N LEU A 104 -9.68 19.92 8.96
CA LEU A 104 -8.64 18.96 8.56
C LEU A 104 -8.03 18.30 9.80
N HIS A 105 -8.43 17.06 10.07
CA HIS A 105 -8.00 16.31 11.25
C HIS A 105 -6.88 15.35 10.85
N ILE A 106 -5.66 15.62 11.31
CA ILE A 106 -4.49 14.75 11.07
C ILE A 106 -4.13 14.03 12.36
N VAL A 107 -4.45 12.74 12.43
CA VAL A 107 -4.27 11.94 13.65
C VAL A 107 -2.99 11.12 13.57
N GLN A 108 -1.98 11.55 14.33
CA GLN A 108 -0.66 10.93 14.33
C GLN A 108 -0.53 9.83 15.39
N SER A 109 -1.33 9.91 16.45
CA SER A 109 -1.19 9.04 17.61
C SER A 109 -1.54 7.59 17.25
N PRO A 110 -0.67 6.62 17.58
CA PRO A 110 -1.00 5.21 17.43
C PRO A 110 -2.00 4.72 18.49
N CYS A 111 -2.32 5.52 19.51
CA CYS A 111 -3.41 5.25 20.45
C CYS A 111 -4.78 5.80 19.99
N GLY A 112 -4.77 6.55 18.88
CA GLY A 112 -5.94 7.12 18.23
C GLY A 112 -6.54 8.33 18.92
N GLU A 113 -7.43 8.99 18.19
CA GLU A 113 -8.19 10.16 18.63
C GLU A 113 -9.65 10.05 18.16
N ALA A 114 -10.57 10.56 18.97
CA ALA A 114 -11.99 10.65 18.64
C ALA A 114 -12.29 11.97 17.92
N ILE A 115 -12.73 11.88 16.67
CA ILE A 115 -13.03 13.03 15.82
C ILE A 115 -14.54 13.13 15.60
N PRO A 116 -15.23 14.10 16.22
CA PRO A 116 -16.65 14.31 15.97
C PRO A 116 -16.86 14.91 14.57
N VAL A 117 -17.67 14.25 13.76
CA VAL A 117 -18.12 14.71 12.45
C VAL A 117 -19.60 14.97 12.50
N ALA A 118 -20.00 16.21 12.18
CA ALA A 118 -21.40 16.56 12.06
C ALA A 118 -21.97 16.02 10.75
N GLY A 119 -23.01 15.19 10.82
CA GLY A 119 -23.74 14.77 9.63
C GLY A 119 -24.65 15.88 9.11
N ARG A 120 -24.84 15.89 7.78
CA ARG A 120 -25.69 16.89 7.11
C ARG A 120 -27.17 16.80 7.51
N ALA A 121 -27.63 15.64 7.96
CA ALA A 121 -29.01 15.44 8.42
C ALA A 121 -29.19 15.69 9.93
N GLY A 122 -28.17 16.23 10.61
CA GLY A 122 -28.17 16.46 12.05
C GLY A 122 -27.78 15.24 12.88
N ASP A 123 -27.49 14.11 12.24
CA ASP A 123 -26.93 12.89 12.82
C ASP A 123 -25.39 12.98 12.81
N GLY A 124 -24.75 13.42 13.90
CA GLY A 124 -23.29 13.33 14.00
C GLY A 124 -22.81 11.89 14.20
N ALA A 125 -21.56 11.60 13.84
CA ALA A 125 -20.85 10.44 14.37
C ALA A 125 -19.44 10.78 14.81
N THR A 126 -18.91 9.94 15.68
CA THR A 126 -17.52 10.02 16.11
C THR A 126 -16.71 9.01 15.33
N ILE A 127 -15.70 9.51 14.63
CA ILE A 127 -14.73 8.70 13.92
C ILE A 127 -13.54 8.51 14.85
N VAL A 128 -13.22 7.28 15.18
CA VAL A 128 -11.95 6.97 15.85
C VAL A 128 -10.90 6.80 14.76
N ALA A 129 -9.86 7.61 14.78
CA ALA A 129 -8.76 7.49 13.82
C ALA A 129 -7.49 7.15 14.57
N CYS A 130 -6.70 6.22 14.04
CA CYS A 130 -5.47 5.73 14.64
C CYS A 130 -4.33 5.83 13.63
N GLY A 131 -3.25 6.53 14.00
CA GLY A 131 -2.01 6.51 13.21
C GLY A 131 -1.42 5.11 13.14
N TYR A 132 -0.51 4.88 12.18
CA TYR A 132 0.15 3.59 12.02
C TYR A 132 0.82 3.10 13.32
N ALA A 133 0.36 1.96 13.83
CA ALA A 133 0.72 1.45 15.14
C ALA A 133 1.68 0.25 15.03
N THR A 134 2.98 0.51 15.16
CA THR A 134 3.98 -0.56 15.27
C THR A 134 4.14 -1.01 16.72
N PRO A 135 4.57 -2.26 16.99
CA PRO A 135 4.92 -2.70 18.33
C PRO A 135 5.89 -1.73 19.04
N LEU A 136 6.91 -1.26 18.33
CA LEU A 136 7.88 -0.33 18.91
C LEU A 136 7.26 1.04 19.25
N ALA A 137 6.34 1.54 18.42
CA ALA A 137 5.65 2.80 18.70
C ALA A 137 4.75 2.64 19.94
N LEU A 138 3.95 1.58 20.01
CA LEU A 138 3.03 1.33 21.12
C LEU A 138 3.77 1.06 22.44
N ALA A 139 4.92 0.40 22.41
CA ALA A 139 5.74 0.18 23.62
C ALA A 139 6.27 1.50 24.24
N ARG A 140 6.27 2.60 23.48
CA ARG A 140 6.65 3.94 23.96
C ARG A 140 5.46 4.74 24.46
N GLU A 141 4.24 4.27 24.25
CA GLU A 141 3.04 4.95 24.71
C GLU A 141 2.80 4.69 26.20
N PRO A 142 2.64 5.72 27.04
CA PRO A 142 2.48 5.55 28.49
C PRO A 142 1.30 4.65 28.88
N SER A 143 0.21 4.67 28.11
CA SER A 143 -0.98 3.84 28.31
C SER A 143 -0.73 2.35 28.10
N LEU A 144 0.33 1.99 27.37
CA LEU A 144 0.69 0.62 27.00
C LEU A 144 2.11 0.24 27.46
N ALA A 145 2.76 1.07 28.28
CA ALA A 145 4.14 0.88 28.70
C ALA A 145 4.40 -0.43 29.48
N HIS A 146 3.35 -1.03 30.04
CA HIS A 146 3.41 -2.32 30.75
C HIS A 146 2.89 -3.51 29.94
N ALA A 147 2.35 -3.27 28.75
CA ALA A 147 1.93 -4.34 27.86
C ALA A 147 3.16 -5.01 27.23
N SER A 148 3.11 -6.33 27.09
CA SER A 148 4.13 -7.11 26.39
C SER A 148 3.48 -7.77 25.19
N PHE A 149 4.03 -7.52 24.01
CA PHE A 149 3.60 -8.09 22.75
C PHE A 149 4.82 -8.27 21.83
N ALA A 150 4.80 -9.34 21.03
CA ALA A 150 5.93 -9.73 20.19
C ALA A 150 5.78 -9.27 18.72
N ASP A 151 4.56 -8.99 18.30
CA ASP A 151 4.20 -8.76 16.90
C ASP A 151 3.02 -7.77 16.78
N HIS A 152 2.61 -7.49 15.54
CA HIS A 152 1.54 -6.53 15.25
C HIS A 152 0.18 -7.01 15.77
N ASP A 153 -0.10 -8.32 15.75
CA ASP A 153 -1.36 -8.86 16.27
C ASP A 153 -1.48 -8.65 17.79
N GLY A 154 -0.46 -9.04 18.56
CA GLY A 154 -0.45 -8.84 20.01
C GLY A 154 -0.45 -7.37 20.39
N ALA A 155 0.24 -6.52 19.62
CA ALA A 155 0.24 -5.08 19.85
C ALA A 155 -1.14 -4.46 19.61
N PHE A 156 -1.82 -4.87 18.52
CA PHE A 156 -3.17 -4.40 18.26
C PHE A 156 -4.18 -4.95 19.26
N ALA A 157 -4.02 -6.18 19.75
CA ALA A 157 -4.84 -6.73 20.83
C ALA A 157 -4.77 -5.88 22.11
N ALA A 158 -3.61 -5.33 22.44
CA ALA A 158 -3.43 -4.41 23.56
C ALA A 158 -4.01 -3.00 23.27
N LEU A 159 -3.95 -2.56 22.02
CA LEU A 159 -4.46 -1.26 21.56
C LEU A 159 -6.00 -1.21 21.44
N ALA A 160 -6.63 -2.31 21.00
CA ALA A 160 -8.06 -2.34 20.68
C ALA A 160 -8.96 -1.83 21.82
N PRO A 161 -8.76 -2.20 23.11
CA PRO A 161 -9.52 -1.63 24.22
C PRO A 161 -9.42 -0.11 24.33
N CYS A 162 -8.25 0.48 24.05
CA CYS A 162 -8.07 1.94 24.04
C CYS A 162 -8.90 2.59 22.93
N LEU A 163 -8.87 2.02 21.72
CA LEU A 163 -9.67 2.52 20.59
C LEU A 163 -11.18 2.39 20.86
N HIS A 164 -11.60 1.29 21.51
CA HIS A 164 -12.99 1.12 21.90
C HIS A 164 -13.44 2.13 22.96
N ALA A 165 -12.55 2.54 23.88
CA ALA A 165 -12.84 3.56 24.88
C ALA A 165 -13.03 4.97 24.29
N LEU A 166 -12.48 5.23 23.10
CA LEU A 166 -12.70 6.47 22.34
C LEU A 166 -14.04 6.52 21.61
N CYS A 167 -14.70 5.36 21.43
CA CYS A 167 -15.99 5.31 20.76
C CYS A 167 -17.10 5.86 21.67
N PRO A 168 -18.15 6.44 21.09
CA PRO A 168 -19.33 6.82 21.85
C PRO A 168 -20.05 5.59 22.40
N ALA A 169 -20.77 5.76 23.51
CA ALA A 169 -21.56 4.68 24.12
C ALA A 169 -22.73 4.23 23.23
N GLU A 170 -23.29 5.15 22.47
CA GLU A 170 -24.37 4.93 21.51
C GLU A 170 -24.01 5.49 20.14
N GLY A 171 -24.57 4.90 19.08
CA GLY A 171 -24.34 5.31 17.70
C GLY A 171 -23.26 4.47 16.99
N PRO A 172 -22.98 4.80 15.72
CA PRO A 172 -22.11 3.98 14.88
C PRO A 172 -20.64 4.11 15.29
N ARG A 173 -19.91 3.00 15.26
CA ARG A 173 -18.50 2.92 15.64
C ARG A 173 -17.65 2.77 14.39
N VAL A 174 -17.01 3.86 13.97
CA VAL A 174 -16.16 3.90 12.79
C VAL A 174 -14.70 4.01 13.20
N LEU A 175 -13.85 3.13 12.65
CA LEU A 175 -12.41 3.19 12.82
C LEU A 175 -11.72 3.53 11.49
N VAL A 176 -10.73 4.41 11.53
CA VAL A 176 -9.75 4.62 10.44
C VAL A 176 -8.41 4.10 10.94
N ALA A 177 -7.83 3.14 10.23
CA ALA A 177 -6.57 2.53 10.61
C ALA A 177 -5.76 2.14 9.37
N HIS A 178 -4.45 2.03 9.54
CA HIS A 178 -3.56 1.53 8.50
C HIS A 178 -2.89 0.26 9.03
N ALA A 179 -3.19 -0.89 8.43
CA ALA A 179 -2.82 -2.18 8.99
C ALA A 179 -2.84 -3.28 7.95
N PHE A 180 -1.98 -4.30 8.11
CA PHE A 180 -2.10 -5.56 7.38
C PHE A 180 -2.99 -6.53 8.15
N VAL A 181 -4.19 -6.80 7.64
CA VAL A 181 -5.16 -7.72 8.26
C VAL A 181 -5.08 -9.08 7.57
N ALA A 182 -4.95 -10.13 8.38
CA ALA A 182 -4.89 -11.50 7.91
C ALA A 182 -6.10 -11.87 7.03
N GLY A 183 -5.84 -12.52 5.90
CA GLY A 183 -6.85 -12.84 4.89
C GLY A 183 -7.02 -11.78 3.80
N GLY A 184 -6.33 -10.64 3.91
CA GLY A 184 -6.20 -9.69 2.81
C GLY A 184 -5.32 -10.23 1.68
N ALA A 185 -5.72 -9.94 0.44
CA ALA A 185 -4.99 -10.25 -0.77
C ALA A 185 -3.96 -9.15 -1.07
N GLU A 186 -2.68 -9.53 -1.05
CA GLU A 186 -1.53 -8.64 -1.23
C GLU A 186 -1.12 -8.47 -2.71
N SER A 187 -0.26 -7.47 -2.93
CA SER A 187 0.51 -7.22 -4.15
C SER A 187 2.01 -7.14 -3.76
N PRO A 188 2.71 -8.28 -3.67
CA PRO A 188 4.00 -8.40 -2.98
C PRO A 188 5.10 -7.43 -3.46
N LEU A 189 5.07 -7.01 -4.73
CA LEU A 189 6.06 -6.07 -5.27
C LEU A 189 5.70 -4.59 -5.06
N SER A 190 4.49 -4.29 -4.60
CA SER A 190 4.03 -2.91 -4.40
C SER A 190 3.96 -2.49 -2.95
N GLU A 191 3.57 -3.44 -2.11
CA GLU A 191 3.32 -3.27 -0.69
C GLU A 191 4.62 -3.58 0.06
N ARG A 192 4.97 -2.76 1.07
CA ARG A 192 6.14 -3.07 1.90
C ARG A 192 5.84 -4.29 2.75
N ALA A 193 6.64 -5.34 2.56
CA ALA A 193 6.65 -6.47 3.49
C ALA A 193 6.91 -5.97 4.91
N LEU A 194 5.87 -6.00 5.75
CA LEU A 194 5.96 -5.54 7.14
C LEU A 194 6.89 -6.42 7.98
N SER A 195 7.05 -7.69 7.60
CA SER A 195 8.02 -8.61 8.19
C SER A 195 8.21 -9.88 7.36
N VAL A 196 9.34 -10.57 7.58
CA VAL A 196 9.58 -11.92 7.05
C VAL A 196 8.77 -12.92 7.88
N GLY A 197 7.89 -13.69 7.24
CA GLY A 197 7.22 -14.84 7.86
C GLY A 197 5.85 -14.59 8.52
N GLY A 198 5.16 -13.49 8.19
CA GLY A 198 3.77 -13.27 8.60
C GLY A 198 3.55 -12.60 9.96
N SER A 199 4.61 -12.23 10.69
CA SER A 199 4.55 -11.49 11.97
C SER A 199 4.08 -10.03 11.87
N GLY A 200 3.69 -9.60 10.67
CA GLY A 200 3.09 -8.29 10.39
C GLY A 200 1.57 -8.31 10.34
N ALA A 201 0.95 -9.49 10.20
CA ALA A 201 -0.49 -9.60 10.04
C ALA A 201 -1.22 -9.47 11.38
N ILE A 202 -2.37 -8.81 11.35
CA ILE A 202 -3.29 -8.65 12.48
C ILE A 202 -4.53 -9.50 12.24
N GLY A 203 -4.98 -10.25 13.24
CA GLY A 203 -6.23 -11.00 13.16
C GLY A 203 -7.42 -10.09 12.88
N ALA A 204 -8.29 -10.46 11.95
CA ALA A 204 -9.46 -9.65 11.62
C ALA A 204 -10.42 -9.50 12.82
N ASP A 205 -10.46 -10.50 13.71
CA ASP A 205 -11.22 -10.49 14.96
C ASP A 205 -10.79 -9.38 15.94
N ARG A 206 -9.55 -8.87 15.82
CA ARG A 206 -9.06 -7.74 16.62
C ARG A 206 -9.84 -6.45 16.40
N PHE A 207 -10.56 -6.36 15.29
CA PHE A 207 -11.39 -5.22 14.90
C PHE A 207 -12.89 -5.45 15.21
N ALA A 208 -13.24 -6.51 15.94
CA ALA A 208 -14.62 -6.77 16.32
C ALA A 208 -15.22 -5.60 17.13
N GLY A 209 -16.51 -5.33 16.92
CA GLY A 209 -17.22 -4.27 17.63
C GLY A 209 -17.18 -2.88 16.96
N PHE A 210 -16.49 -2.74 15.83
CA PHE A 210 -16.67 -1.59 14.92
C PHE A 210 -17.73 -1.91 13.86
N ASP A 211 -18.56 -0.93 13.53
CA ASP A 211 -19.57 -1.05 12.48
C ASP A 211 -18.94 -0.96 11.09
N TYR A 212 -17.90 -0.14 10.97
CA TYR A 212 -17.09 0.02 9.77
C TYR A 212 -15.63 0.34 10.13
N VAL A 213 -14.69 -0.27 9.42
CA VAL A 213 -13.25 -0.04 9.54
C VAL A 213 -12.70 0.32 8.16
N ALA A 214 -12.31 1.58 8.02
CA ALA A 214 -11.58 2.11 6.87
C ALA A 214 -10.11 1.74 7.01
N LEU A 215 -9.67 0.75 6.22
CA LEU A 215 -8.29 0.29 6.17
C LEU A 215 -7.55 0.86 4.94
N GLY A 216 -6.31 1.28 5.16
CA GLY A 216 -5.27 1.34 4.13
C GLY A 216 -4.19 0.28 4.37
N HIS A 217 -3.23 0.19 3.45
CA HIS A 217 -2.02 -0.65 3.40
C HIS A 217 -2.00 -1.57 2.17
N LEU A 218 -3.15 -2.19 1.84
CA LEU A 218 -3.27 -3.10 0.69
C LEU A 218 -3.86 -2.37 -0.51
N HIS A 219 -3.21 -2.48 -1.66
CA HIS A 219 -3.52 -1.65 -2.83
C HIS A 219 -4.70 -2.15 -3.66
N ARG A 220 -5.13 -3.39 -3.42
CA ARG A 220 -6.34 -3.95 -4.04
C ARG A 220 -7.57 -3.59 -3.19
N PRO A 221 -8.59 -2.94 -3.76
CA PRO A 221 -9.85 -2.76 -3.07
C PRO A 221 -10.47 -4.13 -2.72
N GLN A 222 -10.73 -4.37 -1.44
CA GLN A 222 -11.26 -5.66 -0.99
C GLN A 222 -12.02 -5.57 0.34
N ASN A 223 -12.90 -6.52 0.58
CA ASN A 223 -13.73 -6.63 1.78
C ASN A 223 -13.28 -7.82 2.63
N LEU A 224 -13.21 -7.62 3.94
CA LEU A 224 -13.01 -8.66 4.95
C LEU A 224 -14.21 -8.66 5.91
N LEU A 225 -14.40 -9.78 6.61
CA LEU A 225 -15.46 -9.96 7.62
C LEU A 225 -16.85 -9.44 7.20
N GLY A 226 -17.33 -9.89 6.03
CA GLY A 226 -18.66 -9.51 5.55
C GLY A 226 -18.80 -8.04 5.15
N GLY A 227 -17.68 -7.35 4.86
CA GLY A 227 -17.67 -5.97 4.35
C GLY A 227 -17.43 -4.90 5.42
N ARG A 228 -17.34 -5.26 6.70
CA ARG A 228 -17.09 -4.29 7.78
C ARG A 228 -15.66 -3.77 7.78
N LEU A 229 -14.70 -4.62 7.44
CA LEU A 229 -13.31 -4.22 7.23
C LEU A 229 -13.10 -4.05 5.73
N ARG A 230 -12.70 -2.85 5.33
CA ARG A 230 -12.62 -2.49 3.93
C ARG A 230 -11.26 -1.86 3.66
N TYR A 231 -10.50 -2.45 2.75
CA TYR A 231 -9.42 -1.72 2.09
C TYR A 231 -10.00 -0.97 0.90
N SER A 232 -9.80 0.34 0.85
CA SER A 232 -10.19 1.14 -0.32
C SER A 232 -9.27 0.90 -1.51
N GLY A 233 -8.04 0.44 -1.25
CA GLY A 233 -7.01 0.28 -2.27
C GLY A 233 -6.36 1.61 -2.65
N SER A 234 -5.33 1.53 -3.47
CA SER A 234 -4.66 2.70 -4.00
C SER A 234 -5.49 3.36 -5.12
N PRO A 235 -5.33 4.67 -5.36
CA PRO A 235 -6.02 5.37 -6.45
C PRO A 235 -5.37 5.11 -7.82
N PHE A 236 -4.14 4.60 -7.86
CA PHE A 236 -3.38 4.30 -9.08
C PHE A 236 -2.60 2.99 -8.93
N PRO A 237 -2.35 2.21 -10.01
CA PRO A 237 -1.53 1.01 -9.93
C PRO A 237 -0.04 1.33 -9.73
N TYR A 238 0.51 0.94 -8.58
CA TYR A 238 1.89 1.27 -8.21
C TYR A 238 2.93 0.16 -8.48
N SER A 239 2.45 -0.95 -9.03
CA SER A 239 3.26 -2.05 -9.54
C SER A 239 2.57 -2.70 -10.74
N VAL A 240 3.32 -3.48 -11.52
CA VAL A 240 2.78 -4.25 -12.65
C VAL A 240 1.76 -5.30 -12.21
N GLU A 241 1.83 -5.77 -10.97
CA GLU A 241 0.89 -6.74 -10.37
C GLU A 241 -0.49 -6.12 -10.07
N GLU A 242 -0.58 -4.79 -10.13
CA GLU A 242 -1.83 -4.05 -9.94
C GLU A 242 -2.48 -3.61 -11.26
N ALA A 243 -1.90 -3.97 -12.41
CA ALA A 243 -2.38 -3.51 -13.71
C ALA A 243 -3.82 -3.94 -14.02
N ASP A 244 -4.29 -5.03 -13.41
CA ASP A 244 -5.66 -5.55 -13.53
C ASP A 244 -6.58 -5.14 -12.38
N HIS A 245 -6.10 -4.35 -11.41
CA HIS A 245 -6.92 -3.91 -10.28
C HIS A 245 -7.76 -2.71 -10.70
N ALA A 246 -9.08 -2.83 -10.56
CA ALA A 246 -9.98 -1.69 -10.67
C ALA A 246 -9.65 -0.69 -9.54
N LYS A 247 -9.31 0.54 -9.92
CA LYS A 247 -9.01 1.62 -8.98
C LYS A 247 -10.27 2.40 -8.69
N SER A 248 -10.51 2.71 -7.41
CA SER A 248 -11.74 3.34 -6.96
C SER A 248 -11.53 4.10 -5.65
N VAL A 249 -12.52 4.93 -5.30
CA VAL A 249 -12.74 5.33 -3.91
C VAL A 249 -14.01 4.67 -3.40
N THR A 250 -14.11 4.47 -2.09
CA THR A 250 -15.24 3.77 -1.49
C THR A 250 -16.22 4.77 -0.88
N LEU A 251 -17.44 4.86 -1.40
CA LEU A 251 -18.55 5.54 -0.75
C LEU A 251 -19.20 4.58 0.25
N VAL A 252 -19.32 5.03 1.49
CA VAL A 252 -19.85 4.26 2.61
C VAL A 252 -21.07 4.98 3.15
N GLU A 253 -22.19 4.29 3.24
CA GLU A 253 -23.39 4.80 3.90
C GLU A 253 -23.64 3.94 5.14
N LEU A 254 -23.61 4.59 6.30
CA LEU A 254 -23.84 3.97 7.59
C LEU A 254 -25.13 4.53 8.19
N GLY A 255 -26.11 3.65 8.30
CA GLY A 255 -27.43 3.91 8.86
C GLY A 255 -27.53 3.53 10.35
N PRO A 256 -28.74 3.70 10.93
CA PRO A 256 -29.02 3.26 12.29
C PRO A 256 -28.72 1.77 12.47
N GLN A 257 -28.35 1.38 13.69
CA GLN A 257 -28.15 -0.04 14.08
C GLN A 257 -27.11 -0.79 13.23
N GLY A 258 -26.15 -0.06 12.63
CA GLY A 258 -25.03 -0.65 11.89
C GLY A 258 -25.38 -1.11 10.46
N ALA A 259 -26.48 -0.62 9.89
CA ALA A 259 -26.81 -0.85 8.49
C ALA A 259 -25.74 -0.24 7.58
N LEU A 260 -25.00 -1.08 6.86
CA LEU A 260 -23.83 -0.70 6.08
C LEU A 260 -24.10 -0.92 4.59
N ARG A 261 -23.96 0.14 3.79
CA ARG A 261 -23.93 0.07 2.33
C ARG A 261 -22.59 0.61 1.84
N ILE A 262 -21.98 -0.12 0.91
CA ILE A 262 -20.69 0.21 0.31
C ILE A 262 -20.88 0.27 -1.20
N GLU A 263 -20.35 1.32 -1.81
CA GLU A 263 -20.31 1.53 -3.24
C GLU A 263 -18.89 1.90 -3.65
N GLU A 264 -18.35 1.24 -4.69
CA GLU A 264 -17.06 1.59 -5.28
C GLU A 264 -17.30 2.58 -6.42
N ILE A 265 -16.67 3.74 -6.34
CA ILE A 265 -16.72 4.77 -7.37
C ILE A 265 -15.42 4.70 -8.17
N PRO A 266 -15.47 4.27 -9.44
CA PRO A 266 -14.27 4.08 -10.24
C PRO A 266 -13.47 5.36 -10.43
N LEU A 267 -12.15 5.22 -10.45
CA LEU A 267 -11.22 6.26 -10.81
C LEU A 267 -10.57 5.93 -12.16
N THR A 268 -10.45 6.93 -13.03
CA THR A 268 -9.88 6.74 -14.37
C THR A 268 -8.62 7.57 -14.55
N PRO A 269 -7.41 6.98 -14.58
CA PRO A 269 -6.19 7.75 -14.76
C PRO A 269 -6.13 8.33 -16.18
N ARG A 270 -5.37 9.41 -16.36
CA ARG A 270 -5.08 9.95 -17.69
C ARG A 270 -4.28 8.95 -18.52
N ARG A 271 -3.32 8.26 -17.91
CA ARG A 271 -2.55 7.16 -18.49
C ARG A 271 -2.68 5.94 -17.60
N GLY A 272 -3.24 4.86 -18.16
CA GLY A 272 -3.35 3.58 -17.48
C GLY A 272 -2.02 2.83 -17.39
N LEU A 273 -2.02 1.72 -16.65
CA LEU A 273 -0.95 0.71 -16.67
C LEU A 273 -1.47 -0.55 -17.37
N ARG A 274 -0.72 -1.07 -18.34
CA ARG A 274 -1.08 -2.29 -19.09
C ARG A 274 0.04 -3.30 -19.09
N VAL A 275 -0.34 -4.57 -19.04
CA VAL A 275 0.56 -5.69 -19.36
C VAL A 275 0.24 -6.17 -20.77
N LEU A 276 1.15 -5.96 -21.71
CA LEU A 276 1.00 -6.45 -23.08
C LEU A 276 1.86 -7.69 -23.27
N THR A 277 1.21 -8.79 -23.66
CA THR A 277 1.89 -10.07 -23.90
C THR A 277 1.75 -10.46 -25.36
N GLY A 278 2.86 -10.76 -26.03
CA GLY A 278 2.84 -11.15 -27.44
C GLY A 278 4.23 -11.26 -28.05
N ARG A 279 4.27 -11.64 -29.32
CA ARG A 279 5.52 -11.59 -30.10
C ARG A 279 5.88 -10.13 -30.40
N PHE A 280 7.16 -9.85 -30.50
CA PHE A 280 7.69 -8.53 -30.84
C PHE A 280 7.02 -7.93 -32.08
N ALA A 281 6.87 -8.73 -33.16
CA ALA A 281 6.23 -8.28 -34.39
C ALA A 281 4.79 -7.82 -34.17
N THR A 282 3.99 -8.61 -33.45
CA THR A 282 2.60 -8.27 -33.12
C THR A 282 2.51 -7.05 -32.21
N LEU A 283 3.39 -6.94 -31.21
CA LEU A 283 3.39 -5.78 -30.32
C LEU A 283 3.75 -4.48 -31.05
N ARG A 284 4.57 -4.52 -32.11
CA ARG A 284 4.85 -3.34 -32.95
C ARG A 284 3.63 -2.86 -33.76
N GLU A 285 2.66 -3.73 -33.97
CA GLU A 285 1.43 -3.40 -34.70
C GLU A 285 0.33 -2.88 -33.75
N THR A 286 0.58 -2.81 -32.44
CA THR A 286 -0.40 -2.34 -31.46
C THR A 286 -0.79 -0.90 -31.75
N GLU A 287 -2.08 -0.61 -31.81
CA GLU A 287 -2.66 0.73 -31.93
C GLU A 287 -3.51 1.10 -30.70
N GLY A 288 -3.97 2.35 -30.66
CA GLY A 288 -4.89 2.83 -29.64
C GLY A 288 -4.23 3.28 -28.32
N PRO A 289 -5.00 3.32 -27.22
CA PRO A 289 -4.60 4.00 -25.98
C PRO A 289 -3.38 3.37 -25.30
N ALA A 290 -3.08 2.11 -25.59
CA ALA A 290 -1.88 1.43 -25.08
C ALA A 290 -0.57 2.14 -25.47
N ARG A 291 -0.56 2.96 -26.53
CA ARG A 291 0.61 3.78 -26.93
C ARG A 291 0.82 4.99 -26.03
N GLU A 292 -0.19 5.43 -25.29
CA GLU A 292 -0.09 6.58 -24.38
C GLU A 292 0.10 6.15 -22.92
N ASP A 293 -0.26 4.92 -22.60
CA ASP A 293 -0.21 4.33 -21.27
C ASP A 293 1.20 3.89 -20.85
N TYR A 294 1.35 3.58 -19.56
CA TYR A 294 2.47 2.84 -19.03
C TYR A 294 2.33 1.37 -19.45
N VAL A 295 3.38 0.79 -20.02
CA VAL A 295 3.32 -0.60 -20.52
C VAL A 295 4.42 -1.47 -19.94
N ALA A 296 4.02 -2.60 -19.36
CA ALA A 296 4.90 -3.72 -19.07
C ALA A 296 4.78 -4.73 -20.22
N LEU A 297 5.90 -5.06 -20.85
CA LEU A 297 5.94 -5.88 -22.06
C LEU A 297 6.42 -7.29 -21.71
N VAL A 298 5.67 -8.29 -22.15
CA VAL A 298 6.02 -9.71 -22.01
C VAL A 298 6.17 -10.32 -23.40
N LEU A 299 7.41 -10.53 -23.82
CA LEU A 299 7.71 -11.09 -25.14
C LEU A 299 7.58 -12.61 -25.13
N THR A 300 6.82 -13.14 -26.09
CA THR A 300 6.64 -14.59 -26.29
C THR A 300 7.50 -15.15 -27.43
N ASP A 301 8.42 -14.34 -27.97
CA ASP A 301 9.38 -14.78 -28.96
C ASP A 301 10.26 -15.92 -28.40
N PRO A 302 10.50 -16.98 -29.19
CA PRO A 302 11.26 -18.16 -28.73
C PRO A 302 12.74 -17.85 -28.50
N THR A 303 13.26 -16.79 -29.12
CA THR A 303 14.63 -16.31 -28.95
C THR A 303 14.63 -14.81 -28.64
N PRO A 304 15.62 -14.32 -27.87
CA PRO A 304 15.75 -12.89 -27.60
C PRO A 304 15.85 -12.07 -28.89
N VAL A 305 15.00 -11.05 -28.99
CA VAL A 305 14.98 -10.10 -30.10
C VAL A 305 16.01 -8.98 -29.83
N PRO A 306 16.98 -8.75 -30.74
CA PRO A 306 17.94 -7.67 -30.60
C PRO A 306 17.28 -6.30 -30.49
N GLU A 307 17.73 -5.51 -29.52
CA GLU A 307 17.27 -4.14 -29.25
C GLU A 307 15.75 -4.02 -29.08
N ALA A 308 15.09 -5.07 -28.57
CA ALA A 308 13.63 -5.12 -28.46
C ALA A 308 13.05 -3.90 -27.74
N GLN A 309 13.63 -3.54 -26.59
CA GLN A 309 13.17 -2.39 -25.81
C GLN A 309 13.30 -1.07 -26.58
N ARG A 310 14.45 -0.82 -27.23
CA ARG A 310 14.67 0.42 -28.01
C ARG A 310 13.68 0.53 -29.16
N ARG A 311 13.43 -0.58 -29.87
CA ARG A 311 12.54 -0.63 -31.03
C ARG A 311 11.06 -0.56 -30.64
N LEU A 312 10.68 -1.13 -29.50
CA LEU A 312 9.33 -0.98 -28.96
C LEU A 312 9.10 0.42 -28.36
N ALA A 313 10.15 1.09 -27.89
CA ALA A 313 10.06 2.47 -27.41
C ALA A 313 9.70 3.49 -28.50
N GLU A 314 9.89 3.14 -29.78
CA GLU A 314 9.41 3.93 -30.93
C GLU A 314 7.87 4.04 -30.95
N ILE A 315 7.18 3.13 -30.27
CA ILE A 315 5.70 2.99 -30.28
C ILE A 315 5.13 3.19 -28.88
N PHE A 316 5.86 2.70 -27.88
CA PHE A 316 5.50 2.79 -26.47
C PHE A 316 6.49 3.72 -25.74
N PRO A 317 6.19 5.01 -25.59
CA PRO A 317 7.10 5.97 -24.96
C PRO A 317 7.29 5.74 -23.45
N ARG A 318 6.47 4.89 -22.82
CA ARG A 318 6.44 4.66 -21.36
C ARG A 318 6.53 3.17 -21.00
N ILE A 319 7.58 2.51 -21.47
CA ILE A 319 7.87 1.12 -21.10
C ILE A 319 8.37 1.07 -19.66
N VAL A 320 7.61 0.46 -18.76
CA VAL A 320 7.96 0.33 -17.33
C VAL A 320 8.70 -0.98 -17.02
N GLY A 321 8.68 -1.92 -17.96
CA GLY A 321 9.43 -3.17 -17.87
C GLY A 321 9.30 -4.00 -19.14
N LEU A 322 10.31 -4.80 -19.45
CA LEU A 322 10.31 -5.76 -20.54
C LEU A 322 10.92 -7.07 -20.04
N ARG A 323 10.23 -8.19 -20.29
CA ARG A 323 10.72 -9.53 -19.96
C ARG A 323 10.29 -10.56 -21.01
N TYR A 324 10.95 -11.71 -21.04
CA TYR A 324 10.51 -12.83 -21.88
C TYR A 324 9.63 -13.80 -21.09
N ALA A 325 8.65 -14.41 -21.74
CA ALA A 325 7.77 -15.39 -21.10
C ALA A 325 8.56 -16.63 -20.61
N ALA A 326 9.58 -17.05 -21.37
CA ALA A 326 10.46 -18.17 -21.02
C ALA A 326 11.32 -17.91 -19.78
N GLU A 327 11.52 -16.65 -19.39
CA GLU A 327 12.19 -16.30 -18.13
C GLU A 327 11.29 -16.59 -16.90
N ARG A 328 10.00 -16.92 -17.08
CA ARG A 328 9.18 -17.48 -15.98
C ARG A 328 9.43 -18.97 -15.73
N THR A 329 10.02 -19.68 -16.70
CA THR A 329 10.37 -21.12 -16.55
C THR A 329 11.78 -21.35 -16.04
N GLY A 330 12.66 -20.34 -16.13
CA GLY A 330 13.91 -20.31 -15.38
C GLY A 330 13.69 -19.48 -14.13
N THR A 331 13.81 -20.06 -12.95
CA THR A 331 13.96 -19.32 -11.69
C THR A 331 15.25 -18.51 -11.74
N GLY A 332 15.22 -17.36 -12.41
CA GLY A 332 16.19 -16.28 -12.35
C GLY A 332 15.62 -15.17 -11.48
N SER A 333 15.47 -15.47 -10.19
CA SER A 333 15.18 -14.48 -9.16
C SER A 333 16.41 -13.59 -8.99
N LEU A 334 16.36 -12.37 -9.53
CA LEU A 334 17.11 -11.25 -8.94
C LEU A 334 16.25 -10.71 -7.80
N GLY A 335 16.43 -11.27 -6.61
CA GLY A 335 15.82 -10.79 -5.37
C GLY A 335 14.82 -11.76 -4.76
N GLY A 336 15.30 -12.58 -3.83
CA GLY A 336 14.48 -13.46 -3.00
C GLY A 336 14.84 -14.93 -3.22
N ALA A 337 15.72 -15.44 -2.36
CA ALA A 337 15.93 -16.87 -2.22
C ALA A 337 14.59 -17.55 -1.93
N SER A 338 14.20 -18.49 -2.77
CA SER A 338 12.94 -19.22 -2.59
C SER A 338 13.03 -20.10 -1.34
N ALA A 339 11.88 -20.37 -0.69
CA ALA A 339 11.82 -21.26 0.45
C ALA A 339 12.29 -22.71 0.16
N ALA A 340 12.48 -23.07 -1.11
CA ALA A 340 13.05 -24.35 -1.54
C ALA A 340 14.60 -24.37 -1.54
N GLU A 341 15.28 -23.23 -1.43
CA GLU A 341 16.74 -23.16 -1.28
C GLU A 341 17.22 -23.35 0.17
N ARG A 342 16.29 -23.41 1.15
CA ARG A 342 16.61 -23.54 2.58
C ARG A 342 17.17 -24.89 3.02
N VAL A 343 17.47 -25.79 2.08
CA VAL A 343 18.15 -27.08 2.36
C VAL A 343 19.37 -27.29 1.45
N ALA A 344 19.89 -26.25 0.81
CA ALA A 344 21.21 -26.33 0.19
C ALA A 344 22.28 -26.20 1.29
N ARG A 345 23.19 -27.19 1.41
CA ARG A 345 24.28 -27.10 2.40
C ARG A 345 25.17 -25.90 2.01
N PRO A 346 25.76 -25.16 2.96
CA PRO A 346 26.58 -23.97 2.66
C PRO A 346 27.67 -24.22 1.60
N LEU A 347 28.21 -25.44 1.57
CA LEU A 347 29.17 -25.89 0.57
C LEU A 347 28.59 -25.92 -0.87
N ASP A 348 27.32 -26.30 -1.03
CA ASP A 348 26.64 -26.37 -2.33
C ASP A 348 26.37 -24.95 -2.87
N LEU A 349 26.01 -24.01 -1.99
CA LEU A 349 25.85 -22.60 -2.33
C LEU A 349 27.16 -21.99 -2.79
N PHE A 350 28.26 -22.25 -2.08
CA PHE A 350 29.58 -21.76 -2.48
C PHE A 350 30.04 -22.37 -3.81
N GLY A 351 29.77 -23.65 -4.03
CA GLY A 351 30.08 -24.32 -5.30
C GLY A 351 29.36 -23.70 -6.49
N ARG A 352 28.07 -23.35 -6.35
CA ARG A 352 27.30 -22.65 -7.39
C ARG A 352 27.84 -21.25 -7.65
N PHE A 353 28.09 -20.48 -6.59
CA PHE A 353 28.67 -19.15 -6.69
C PHE A 353 30.03 -19.14 -7.40
N HIS A 354 30.92 -20.09 -7.09
CA HIS A 354 32.20 -20.23 -7.77
C HIS A 354 32.02 -20.51 -9.27
N ALA A 355 31.10 -21.41 -9.61
CA ALA A 355 30.82 -21.76 -11.00
C ALA A 355 30.27 -20.58 -11.80
N GLU A 356 29.41 -19.76 -11.21
CA GLU A 356 28.88 -18.55 -11.84
C GLU A 356 29.96 -17.48 -12.05
N LEU A 357 30.87 -17.29 -11.09
CA LEU A 357 31.93 -16.27 -11.17
C LEU A 357 33.11 -16.66 -12.05
N ARG A 358 33.47 -17.95 -12.07
CA ARG A 358 34.69 -18.45 -12.72
C ARG A 358 34.41 -19.29 -13.96
N GLY A 359 33.15 -19.56 -14.27
CA GLY A 359 32.74 -20.42 -15.39
C GLY A 359 33.18 -21.88 -15.24
N THR A 360 33.71 -22.28 -14.07
CA THR A 360 34.24 -23.62 -13.80
C THR A 360 33.83 -24.09 -12.40
N PRO A 361 33.58 -25.40 -12.22
CA PRO A 361 33.20 -25.93 -10.91
C PRO A 361 34.30 -25.72 -9.88
N LEU A 362 33.91 -25.69 -8.60
CA LEU A 362 34.85 -25.56 -7.49
C LEU A 362 35.91 -26.68 -7.57
N PRO A 363 37.22 -26.36 -7.57
CA PRO A 363 38.27 -27.38 -7.60
C PRO A 363 38.16 -28.34 -6.40
N GLU A 364 38.31 -29.64 -6.63
CA GLU A 364 38.21 -30.65 -5.55
C GLU A 364 39.18 -30.36 -4.39
N ALA A 365 40.38 -29.84 -4.70
CA ALA A 365 41.38 -29.46 -3.69
C ALA A 365 40.93 -28.33 -2.75
N ALA A 366 39.98 -27.48 -3.18
CA ALA A 366 39.45 -26.38 -2.36
C ALA A 366 38.33 -26.82 -1.41
N ARG A 367 37.69 -27.97 -1.69
CA ARG A 367 36.55 -28.49 -0.92
C ARG A 367 36.88 -28.73 0.56
N PRO A 368 37.98 -29.41 0.96
CA PRO A 368 38.29 -29.63 2.37
C PRO A 368 38.59 -28.34 3.14
N VAL A 369 39.16 -27.32 2.49
CA VAL A 369 39.44 -26.02 3.12
C VAL A 369 38.15 -25.26 3.43
N LEU A 370 37.19 -25.28 2.50
CA LEU A 370 35.87 -24.66 2.68
C LEU A 370 35.03 -25.36 3.76
N VAL A 371 35.06 -26.70 3.80
CA VAL A 371 34.38 -27.45 4.86
C VAL A 371 34.92 -27.05 6.24
N ALA A 372 36.24 -27.02 6.42
CA ALA A 372 36.84 -26.63 7.69
C ALA A 372 36.51 -25.18 8.09
N ALA A 373 36.43 -24.26 7.12
CA ALA A 373 36.05 -22.87 7.38
C ALA A 373 34.57 -22.72 7.78
N ILE A 374 33.68 -23.49 7.15
CA ILE A 374 32.24 -23.51 7.50
C ILE A 374 32.06 -24.08 8.92
N GLU A 375 32.69 -25.22 9.23
CA GLU A 375 32.62 -25.84 10.55
C GLU A 375 33.16 -24.89 11.64
N ALA A 376 34.27 -24.21 11.39
CA ALA A 376 34.81 -23.22 12.33
C ALA A 376 33.87 -22.03 12.57
N ALA A 377 33.16 -21.57 11.53
CA ALA A 377 32.19 -20.48 11.63
C ALA A 377 30.91 -20.89 12.37
N GLU A 378 30.44 -22.13 12.18
CA GLU A 378 29.27 -22.67 12.88
C GLU A 378 29.55 -22.87 14.37
N ILE A 379 30.76 -23.28 14.73
CA ILE A 379 31.19 -23.40 16.14
C ILE A 379 31.28 -22.03 16.84
N ALA A 380 31.66 -20.97 16.11
CA ALA A 380 31.79 -19.62 16.66
C ALA A 380 30.45 -18.85 16.77
N GLY A 381 29.37 -19.38 16.18
CA GLY A 381 28.03 -18.77 16.17
C GLY A 381 27.07 -19.30 17.24
N HIS A 382 27.52 -20.23 18.08
CA HIS A 382 26.86 -20.73 19.29
C HIS A 382 27.60 -20.23 20.54
#